data_AF-A0A2T0X5Z1-F1
#
_entry.id   AF-A0A2T0X5Z1-F1
#
_cell.length_a   1.000
_cell.length_b   1.000
_cell.length_c   1.000
_cell.angle_alpha   90.00
_cell.angle_beta   90.00
_cell.angle_gamma   90.00
#
_symmetry.space_group_name_H-M   'P 1'
#
loop_
_entity.id
_entity.type
_entity.pdbx_description
1 polymer ?
#
loop_
_entity_poly.entity_id
_entity_poly.type
_entity_poly.pdbx_seq_one_letter_code
_entity_poly.pdbx_strand_id
1 'polypeptide(L)'
;MTFYSQEHEQSFKSASELVRRGGAQAPVCGARTRTGAACQQIPIREGKGRCLRHAGPHAARAFRQRQRDDFMAGKVSADAWRRSEARRAVNRLARAWRSNPWLPGSTVDLAGAEQDFRSELSCRLLNVEAMPPAVADWLRWRYRRTQIDRQSEALWLRDLLERLPERLAAAGPRPAADVEAAPLGKGAGACWTVKDDAGQGRSSRMRDDVPKAPPVVRIKKHGRRGRPKTQDAGEIELRDLMEIYRENRAVLSPMLGQCAGEAERLAVLRALRDFQADPQESGPRAQWLEYVRLLRVT
;
A
#
# COMPACT_ATOMS: atom_id res chain seq x y z
N MET A 1 33.79 -17.83 13.36
CA MET A 1 33.11 -18.91 14.12
C MET A 1 34.18 -19.93 14.43
N THR A 2 34.39 -20.23 15.70
CA THR A 2 35.31 -21.28 16.17
C THR A 2 34.47 -22.51 16.51
N PHE A 3 34.82 -23.68 15.97
CA PHE A 3 34.16 -24.95 16.27
C PHE A 3 34.98 -25.73 17.28
N TYR A 4 34.32 -26.28 18.30
CA TYR A 4 34.95 -27.07 19.37
C TYR A 4 35.48 -28.44 18.91
N SER A 5 34.95 -29.01 17.83
CA SER A 5 35.39 -30.28 17.24
C SER A 5 34.94 -30.39 15.77
N GLN A 6 35.52 -31.34 15.03
CA GLN A 6 35.07 -31.65 13.66
C GLN A 6 33.64 -32.19 13.62
N GLU A 7 33.23 -33.00 14.60
CA GLU A 7 31.85 -33.50 14.73
C GLU A 7 30.85 -32.35 14.94
N HIS A 8 31.24 -31.34 15.74
CA HIS A 8 30.42 -30.15 15.95
C HIS A 8 30.32 -29.32 14.67
N GLU A 9 31.41 -29.18 13.91
CA GLU A 9 31.38 -28.49 12.61
C GLU A 9 30.48 -29.22 11.60
N GLN A 10 30.59 -30.54 11.50
CA GLN A 10 29.76 -31.36 10.61
C GLN A 10 28.27 -31.30 10.99
N SER A 11 27.97 -31.41 12.29
CA SER A 11 26.60 -31.26 12.81
C SER A 11 26.04 -29.87 12.56
N PHE A 12 26.85 -28.82 12.72
CA PHE A 12 26.43 -27.45 12.42
C PHE A 12 26.15 -27.27 10.93
N LYS A 13 27.01 -27.81 10.04
CA LYS A 13 26.80 -27.73 8.59
C LYS A 13 25.54 -28.47 8.15
N SER A 14 25.33 -29.70 8.62
CA SER A 14 24.13 -30.49 8.27
C SER A 14 22.84 -29.84 8.80
N ALA A 15 22.84 -29.34 10.03
CA ALA A 15 21.70 -28.60 10.58
C ALA A 15 21.46 -27.28 9.82
N SER A 16 22.53 -26.57 9.45
CA SER A 16 22.45 -25.34 8.65
C SER A 16 21.79 -25.59 7.30
N GLU A 17 22.07 -26.72 6.64
CA GLU A 17 21.44 -27.11 5.38
C GLU A 17 19.93 -27.36 5.49
N LEU A 18 19.45 -27.84 6.63
CA LEU A 18 18.03 -28.06 6.86
C LEU A 18 17.26 -26.74 7.01
N VAL A 19 17.87 -25.74 7.66
CA VAL A 19 17.22 -24.46 8.01
C VAL A 19 17.53 -23.31 7.06
N ARG A 20 18.55 -23.45 6.19
CA ARG A 20 18.89 -22.43 5.18
C ARG A 20 17.71 -22.20 4.24
N ARG A 21 17.70 -21.06 3.55
CA ARG A 21 16.63 -20.73 2.59
C ARG A 21 16.46 -21.85 1.55
N GLY A 22 15.27 -22.44 1.50
CA GLY A 22 14.94 -23.56 0.60
C GLY A 22 15.20 -24.95 1.20
N GLY A 23 15.77 -25.04 2.40
CA GLY A 23 15.88 -26.28 3.16
C GLY A 23 14.52 -26.75 3.70
N ALA A 24 14.42 -28.04 4.01
CA ALA A 24 13.17 -28.69 4.42
C ALA A 24 12.54 -28.08 5.68
N GLN A 25 13.35 -27.51 6.58
CA GLN A 25 12.92 -26.89 7.83
C GLN A 25 13.02 -25.37 7.81
N ALA A 26 13.28 -24.77 6.64
CA ALA A 26 13.38 -23.34 6.51
C ALA A 26 12.03 -22.67 6.86
N PRO A 27 12.00 -21.68 7.76
CA PRO A 27 10.76 -20.98 8.05
C PRO A 27 10.31 -20.19 6.81
N VAL A 28 9.05 -20.36 6.43
CA VAL A 28 8.45 -19.69 5.27
C VAL A 28 7.28 -18.84 5.67
N CYS A 29 7.07 -17.73 4.95
CA CYS A 29 5.99 -16.80 5.21
C CYS A 29 4.60 -17.44 5.10
N GLY A 30 4.41 -18.39 4.18
CA GLY A 30 3.15 -19.12 3.99
C GLY A 30 1.94 -18.29 3.51
N ALA A 31 2.07 -16.97 3.36
CA ALA A 31 0.98 -16.12 2.88
C ALA A 31 0.62 -16.48 1.42
N ARG A 32 -0.67 -16.55 1.09
CA ARG A 32 -1.14 -16.82 -0.27
C ARG A 32 -0.83 -15.61 -1.17
N THR A 33 -0.12 -15.88 -2.26
CA THR A 33 0.20 -14.88 -3.28
C THR A 33 -0.96 -14.73 -4.27
N ARG A 34 -0.91 -13.72 -5.15
CA ARG A 34 -1.94 -13.50 -6.19
C ARG A 34 -2.11 -14.70 -7.14
N THR A 35 -1.07 -15.52 -7.30
CA THR A 35 -1.09 -16.75 -8.11
C THR A 35 -1.57 -17.98 -7.32
N GLY A 36 -2.06 -17.81 -6.09
CA GLY A 36 -2.51 -18.90 -5.21
C GLY A 36 -1.39 -19.67 -4.50
N ALA A 37 -0.14 -19.55 -4.96
CA ALA A 37 1.02 -20.19 -4.35
C ALA A 37 1.37 -19.59 -2.98
N ALA A 38 1.94 -20.40 -2.08
CA ALA A 38 2.42 -19.96 -0.78
C ALA A 38 3.73 -19.17 -0.88
N CYS A 39 3.85 -18.09 -0.11
CA CYS A 39 5.04 -17.26 -0.09
C CYS A 39 6.22 -17.97 0.60
N GLN A 40 7.26 -18.26 -0.17
CA GLN A 40 8.51 -18.91 0.28
C GLN A 40 9.55 -17.93 0.86
N GLN A 41 9.15 -16.69 1.17
CA GLN A 41 10.06 -15.70 1.74
C GLN A 41 10.25 -15.94 3.24
N ILE A 42 11.46 -15.69 3.73
CA ILE A 42 11.80 -15.85 5.15
C ILE A 42 10.96 -14.88 5.99
N PRO A 43 10.27 -15.36 7.04
CA PRO A 43 9.51 -14.50 7.93
C PRO A 43 10.43 -13.61 8.77
N ILE A 44 9.94 -12.43 9.11
CA ILE A 44 10.62 -11.54 10.05
C ILE A 44 10.07 -11.79 11.47
N ARG A 45 10.90 -11.61 12.50
CA ARG A 45 10.52 -11.80 13.91
C ARG A 45 9.27 -10.99 14.28
N GLU A 46 9.20 -9.73 13.84
CA GLU A 46 8.07 -8.82 14.08
C GLU A 46 6.79 -9.22 13.34
N GLY A 47 6.93 -10.06 12.30
CA GLY A 47 5.85 -10.39 11.37
C GLY A 47 5.02 -11.59 11.77
N LYS A 48 5.20 -12.16 12.98
CA LYS A 48 4.44 -13.32 13.48
C LYS A 48 4.33 -14.45 12.44
N GLY A 49 5.48 -14.88 11.89
CA GLY A 49 5.52 -15.90 10.85
C GLY A 49 5.27 -15.38 9.42
N ARG A 50 5.22 -14.06 9.21
CA ARG A 50 5.12 -13.43 7.88
C ARG A 50 6.40 -12.69 7.49
N CYS A 51 6.70 -12.66 6.20
CA CYS A 51 7.83 -11.89 5.65
C CYS A 51 7.51 -10.39 5.60
N LEU A 52 8.53 -9.57 5.38
CA LEU A 52 8.41 -8.10 5.31
C LEU A 52 7.33 -7.61 4.31
N ARG A 53 7.06 -8.38 3.25
CA ARG A 53 6.02 -8.04 2.25
C ARG A 53 4.59 -8.21 2.78
N HIS A 54 4.37 -9.23 3.61
CA HIS A 54 3.06 -9.68 4.09
C HIS A 54 2.80 -9.36 5.58
N ALA A 55 3.82 -9.02 6.36
CA ALA A 55 3.72 -8.71 7.78
C ALA A 55 2.98 -7.40 8.11
N GLY A 56 2.66 -6.60 7.10
CA GLY A 56 1.97 -5.31 7.26
C GLY A 56 2.89 -4.14 7.62
N PRO A 57 2.33 -2.92 7.70
CA PRO A 57 3.08 -1.68 7.92
C PRO A 57 3.77 -1.62 9.28
N HIS A 58 3.08 -2.02 10.35
CA HIS A 58 3.59 -1.95 11.72
C HIS A 58 4.81 -2.86 11.91
N ALA A 59 4.71 -4.14 11.55
CA ALA A 59 5.83 -5.07 11.63
C ALA A 59 7.01 -4.65 10.76
N ALA A 60 6.75 -4.08 9.57
CA ALA A 60 7.80 -3.57 8.71
C ALA A 60 8.53 -2.35 9.31
N ARG A 61 7.83 -1.49 10.05
CA ARG A 61 8.44 -0.37 10.79
C ARG A 61 9.26 -0.85 11.98
N ALA A 62 8.68 -1.73 12.81
CA ALA A 62 9.39 -2.32 13.93
C ALA A 62 10.68 -3.06 13.49
N PHE A 63 10.61 -3.81 12.38
CA PHE A 63 11.79 -4.43 11.77
C PHE A 63 12.87 -3.40 11.37
N ARG A 64 12.47 -2.26 10.79
CA ARG A 64 13.43 -1.19 10.42
C ARG A 64 14.03 -0.54 11.65
N GLN A 65 13.23 -0.28 12.67
CA GLN A 65 13.70 0.28 13.93
C GLN A 65 14.73 -0.64 14.57
N ARG A 66 14.42 -1.95 14.67
CA ARG A 66 15.39 -2.92 15.18
C ARG A 66 16.69 -2.94 14.37
N GLN A 67 16.62 -2.89 13.03
CA GLN A 67 17.85 -2.83 12.24
C GLN A 67 18.67 -1.56 12.51
N ARG A 68 18.00 -0.42 12.81
CA ARG A 68 18.66 0.82 13.21
C ARG A 68 19.29 0.65 14.59
N ASP A 69 18.57 0.10 15.55
CA ASP A 69 19.06 -0.13 16.91
C ASP A 69 20.24 -1.10 16.92
N ASP A 70 20.19 -2.18 16.12
CA ASP A 70 21.29 -3.13 15.94
C ASP A 70 22.53 -2.46 15.32
N PHE A 71 22.34 -1.50 14.41
CA PHE A 71 23.44 -0.70 13.86
C PHE A 71 24.03 0.26 14.91
N MET A 72 23.19 0.98 15.66
CA MET A 72 23.64 1.88 16.74
C MET A 72 24.35 1.11 17.85
N ALA A 73 23.95 -0.13 18.12
CA ALA A 73 24.58 -1.03 19.08
C ALA A 73 25.85 -1.71 18.54
N GLY A 74 26.28 -1.41 17.31
CA GLY A 74 27.49 -2.00 16.69
C GLY A 74 27.36 -3.48 16.30
N LYS A 75 26.16 -4.07 16.35
CA LYS A 75 25.92 -5.48 15.95
C LYS A 75 25.92 -5.66 14.43
N VAL A 76 25.69 -4.58 13.69
CA VAL A 76 25.68 -4.55 12.23
C VAL A 76 26.78 -3.61 11.77
N SER A 77 27.62 -4.08 10.84
CA SER A 77 28.67 -3.23 10.27
C SER A 77 28.07 -2.07 9.46
N ALA A 78 28.80 -0.95 9.39
CA ALA A 78 28.41 0.20 8.58
C ALA A 78 28.13 -0.20 7.12
N ASP A 79 28.89 -1.12 6.54
CA ASP A 79 28.68 -1.61 5.18
C ASP A 79 27.38 -2.41 5.01
N ALA A 80 27.05 -3.26 5.98
CA ALA A 80 25.80 -4.01 5.95
C ALA A 80 24.59 -3.08 6.11
N TRP A 81 24.71 -2.05 6.95
CA TRP A 81 23.71 -1.00 7.09
C TRP A 81 23.56 -0.18 5.81
N ARG A 82 24.66 0.35 5.26
CA ARG A 82 24.69 1.11 3.99
C ARG A 82 24.07 0.34 2.84
N ARG A 83 24.40 -0.95 2.67
CA ARG A 83 23.77 -1.81 1.64
C ARG A 83 22.27 -1.98 1.84
N SER A 84 21.80 -2.01 3.08
CA SER A 84 20.37 -2.13 3.39
C SER A 84 19.64 -0.82 3.14
N GLU A 85 20.23 0.32 3.49
CA GLU A 85 19.70 1.65 3.16
C GLU A 85 19.70 1.92 1.66
N ALA A 86 20.77 1.59 0.94
CA ALA A 86 20.84 1.71 -0.52
C ALA A 86 19.69 0.93 -1.19
N ARG A 87 19.46 -0.33 -0.77
CA ARG A 87 18.33 -1.13 -1.26
C ARG A 87 16.98 -0.48 -0.96
N ARG A 88 16.81 0.15 0.20
CA ARG A 88 15.57 0.86 0.54
C ARG A 88 15.40 2.12 -0.31
N ALA A 89 16.45 2.89 -0.52
CA ALA A 89 16.45 4.08 -1.39
C ALA A 89 16.06 3.72 -2.82
N VAL A 90 16.69 2.68 -3.39
CA VAL A 90 16.35 2.14 -4.72
C VAL A 90 14.87 1.74 -4.79
N ASN A 91 14.37 1.01 -3.78
CA ASN A 91 12.96 0.60 -3.76
C ASN A 91 11.98 1.77 -3.64
N ARG A 92 12.35 2.83 -2.89
CA ARG A 92 11.54 4.06 -2.79
C ARG A 92 11.49 4.77 -4.14
N LEU A 93 12.64 4.95 -4.78
CA LEU A 93 12.76 5.60 -6.07
C LEU A 93 12.01 4.82 -7.17
N ALA A 94 12.24 3.52 -7.27
CA ALA A 94 11.54 2.66 -8.22
C ALA A 94 10.02 2.63 -8.00
N ARG A 95 9.55 2.81 -6.75
CA ARG A 95 8.13 2.97 -6.47
C ARG A 95 7.62 4.34 -6.92
N ALA A 96 8.35 5.41 -6.65
CA ALA A 96 7.97 6.76 -7.04
C ALA A 96 7.90 6.90 -8.57
N TRP A 97 8.83 6.27 -9.30
CA TRP A 97 8.82 6.22 -10.77
C TRP A 97 7.62 5.52 -11.39
N ARG A 98 6.91 4.65 -10.66
CA ARG A 98 5.66 4.07 -11.17
C ARG A 98 4.55 5.10 -11.29
N SER A 99 4.63 6.18 -10.52
CA SER A 99 3.66 7.28 -10.53
C SER A 99 4.19 8.48 -11.31
N ASN A 100 5.48 8.78 -11.17
CA ASN A 100 6.14 9.88 -11.87
C ASN A 100 7.51 9.43 -12.41
N PRO A 101 7.59 8.98 -13.68
CA PRO A 101 8.85 8.58 -14.32
C PRO A 101 9.87 9.72 -14.48
N TRP A 102 9.42 10.97 -14.40
CA TRP A 102 10.23 12.18 -14.52
C TRP A 102 10.91 12.61 -13.22
N LEU A 103 10.64 11.92 -12.10
CA LEU A 103 11.29 12.21 -10.82
C LEU A 103 12.81 11.99 -10.93
N PRO A 104 13.65 12.96 -10.52
CA PRO A 104 15.10 12.81 -10.61
C PRO A 104 15.61 11.68 -9.70
N GLY A 105 16.64 10.98 -10.17
CA GLY A 105 17.34 9.97 -9.41
C GLY A 105 18.02 8.92 -10.29
N SER A 106 18.83 8.07 -9.66
CA SER A 106 19.43 6.89 -10.27
C SER A 106 19.48 5.76 -9.24
N THR A 107 19.34 4.51 -9.69
CA THR A 107 19.46 3.31 -8.87
C THR A 107 20.74 2.53 -9.14
N VAL A 108 21.45 2.87 -10.23
CA VAL A 108 22.74 2.29 -10.58
C VAL A 108 23.77 3.40 -10.82
N ASP A 109 24.97 3.13 -10.34
CA ASP A 109 26.15 3.90 -10.68
C ASP A 109 26.99 3.06 -11.65
N LEU A 110 27.22 3.58 -12.86
CA LEU A 110 28.09 2.96 -13.86
C LEU A 110 29.57 3.31 -13.64
N ALA A 111 29.88 4.19 -12.68
CA ALA A 111 31.21 4.71 -12.40
C ALA A 111 31.88 5.20 -13.70
N GLY A 112 33.10 4.74 -13.99
CA GLY A 112 33.85 5.13 -15.20
C GLY A 112 33.12 4.84 -16.52
N ALA A 113 32.23 3.85 -16.55
CA ALA A 113 31.51 3.47 -17.77
C ALA A 113 30.31 4.38 -18.09
N GLU A 114 29.97 5.36 -17.24
CA GLU A 114 28.89 6.32 -17.51
C GLU A 114 29.22 7.21 -18.73
N GLN A 115 30.50 7.52 -18.95
CA GLN A 115 30.92 8.32 -20.10
C GLN A 115 30.77 7.56 -21.41
N ASP A 116 31.15 6.27 -21.43
CA ASP A 116 31.01 5.41 -22.60
C ASP A 116 29.53 5.21 -22.94
N PHE A 117 28.70 4.96 -21.92
CA PHE A 117 27.25 4.87 -22.05
C PHE A 117 26.65 6.14 -22.70
N ARG A 118 27.03 7.34 -22.21
CA ARG A 118 26.54 8.61 -22.77
C ARG A 118 27.02 8.84 -24.20
N SER A 119 28.27 8.50 -24.49
CA SER A 119 28.85 8.63 -25.83
C SER A 119 28.13 7.72 -26.82
N GLU A 120 27.87 6.48 -26.42
CA GLU A 120 27.18 5.50 -27.28
C GLU A 120 25.74 5.95 -27.63
N LEU A 121 25.02 6.51 -26.66
CA LEU A 121 23.68 7.07 -26.90
C LEU A 121 23.73 8.34 -27.75
N SER A 122 24.72 9.20 -27.52
CA SER A 122 24.93 10.42 -28.32
C SER A 122 25.20 10.10 -29.80
N CYS A 123 26.01 9.08 -30.09
CA CYS A 123 26.25 8.60 -31.46
C CYS A 123 24.98 8.11 -32.17
N ARG A 124 23.92 7.79 -31.40
CA ARG A 124 22.61 7.38 -31.89
C ARG A 124 21.57 8.50 -31.80
N LEU A 125 22.01 9.74 -31.61
CA LEU A 125 21.18 10.94 -31.48
C LEU A 125 20.19 10.89 -30.30
N LEU A 126 20.50 10.09 -29.27
CA LEU A 126 19.69 9.97 -28.06
C LEU A 126 20.29 10.81 -26.94
N ASN A 127 19.51 11.77 -26.42
CA ASN A 127 19.93 12.60 -25.30
C ASN A 127 19.41 12.04 -23.95
N VAL A 128 20.32 11.61 -23.09
CA VAL A 128 20.03 11.07 -21.75
C VAL A 128 19.37 12.08 -20.82
N GLU A 129 19.70 13.36 -20.94
CA GLU A 129 19.16 14.42 -20.09
C GLU A 129 17.76 14.88 -20.54
N ALA A 130 17.38 14.53 -21.78
CA ALA A 130 16.05 14.83 -22.32
C ALA A 130 15.02 13.73 -22.04
N MET A 131 15.45 12.52 -21.66
CA MET A 131 14.56 11.40 -21.36
C MET A 131 14.13 11.35 -19.89
N PRO A 132 13.03 10.66 -19.56
CA PRO A 132 12.63 10.45 -18.17
C PRO A 132 13.76 9.73 -17.39
N PRO A 133 14.14 10.20 -16.18
CA PRO A 133 15.21 9.56 -15.39
C PRO A 133 14.98 8.08 -15.12
N ALA A 134 13.72 7.65 -14.96
CA ALA A 134 13.38 6.23 -14.83
C ALA A 134 13.75 5.39 -16.07
N VAL A 135 13.62 5.97 -17.26
CA VAL A 135 13.98 5.33 -18.54
C VAL A 135 15.50 5.35 -18.73
N ALA A 136 16.16 6.47 -18.38
CA ALA A 136 17.61 6.56 -18.38
C ALA A 136 18.24 5.53 -17.44
N ASP A 137 17.73 5.38 -16.22
CA ASP A 137 18.20 4.37 -15.25
C ASP A 137 17.96 2.93 -15.73
N TRP A 138 16.81 2.69 -16.40
CA TRP A 138 16.58 1.42 -17.06
C TRP A 138 17.63 1.14 -18.15
N LEU A 139 17.95 2.14 -19.00
CA LEU A 139 19.00 2.02 -20.01
C LEU A 139 20.37 1.74 -19.38
N ARG A 140 20.73 2.43 -18.28
CA ARG A 140 21.98 2.14 -17.55
C ARG A 140 22.05 0.70 -17.08
N TRP A 141 20.96 0.16 -16.53
CA TRP A 141 20.91 -1.26 -16.13
C TRP A 141 21.03 -2.22 -17.31
N ARG A 142 20.46 -1.86 -18.48
CA ARG A 142 20.61 -2.66 -19.71
C ARG A 142 22.05 -2.61 -20.18
N TYR A 143 22.62 -1.42 -20.33
CA TYR A 143 24.02 -1.21 -20.71
C TYR A 143 24.98 -1.97 -19.80
N ARG A 144 24.82 -1.89 -18.48
CA ARG A 144 25.62 -2.70 -17.55
C ARG A 144 25.55 -4.19 -17.85
N ARG A 145 24.34 -4.73 -18.06
CA ARG A 145 24.17 -6.17 -18.29
C ARG A 145 24.62 -6.63 -19.67
N THR A 146 24.47 -5.79 -20.68
CA THR A 146 24.76 -6.15 -22.07
C THR A 146 26.17 -5.77 -22.47
N GLN A 147 26.69 -4.60 -22.10
CA GLN A 147 28.02 -4.15 -22.50
C GLN A 147 29.11 -4.46 -21.49
N ILE A 148 28.81 -4.42 -20.19
CA ILE A 148 29.82 -4.68 -19.14
C ILE A 148 29.83 -6.15 -18.74
N ASP A 149 28.69 -6.69 -18.29
CA ASP A 149 28.64 -8.03 -17.69
C ASP A 149 28.70 -9.16 -18.73
N ARG A 150 28.20 -8.96 -19.96
CA ARG A 150 28.03 -10.02 -20.98
C ARG A 150 28.58 -9.72 -22.37
N GLN A 151 28.88 -8.46 -22.68
CA GLN A 151 29.33 -7.98 -24.00
C GLN A 151 28.49 -8.49 -25.20
N SER A 152 27.16 -8.32 -25.12
CA SER A 152 26.21 -8.69 -26.18
C SER A 152 25.58 -7.45 -26.82
N GLU A 153 26.15 -7.03 -27.94
CA GLU A 153 25.69 -5.88 -28.71
C GLU A 153 24.29 -6.08 -29.31
N ALA A 154 23.99 -7.27 -29.83
CA ALA A 154 22.67 -7.57 -30.40
C ALA A 154 21.52 -7.37 -29.39
N LEU A 155 21.70 -7.79 -28.14
CA LEU A 155 20.70 -7.59 -27.09
C LEU A 155 20.53 -6.11 -26.73
N TRP A 156 21.63 -5.36 -26.75
CA TRP A 156 21.63 -3.93 -26.50
C TRP A 156 20.88 -3.17 -27.61
N LEU A 157 21.21 -3.44 -28.87
CA LEU A 157 20.53 -2.84 -30.02
C LEU A 157 19.03 -3.15 -30.02
N ARG A 158 18.64 -4.39 -29.72
CA ARG A 158 17.23 -4.76 -29.57
C ARG A 158 16.52 -3.92 -28.52
N ASP A 159 17.13 -3.72 -27.34
CA ASP A 159 16.50 -2.90 -26.31
C ASP A 159 16.38 -1.43 -26.72
N LEU A 160 17.35 -0.89 -27.47
CA LEU A 160 17.29 0.47 -27.99
C LEU A 160 16.24 0.66 -29.10
N LEU A 161 16.10 -0.31 -30.01
CA LEU A 161 15.21 -0.16 -31.16
C LEU A 161 13.75 -0.53 -30.82
N GLU A 162 13.54 -1.58 -30.04
CA GLU A 162 12.19 -2.11 -29.79
C GLU A 162 11.61 -1.59 -28.47
N ARG A 163 12.40 -1.61 -27.38
CA ARG A 163 11.86 -1.41 -26.03
C ARG A 163 11.96 0.02 -25.51
N LEU A 164 12.95 0.77 -25.98
CA LEU A 164 13.11 2.16 -25.60
C LEU A 164 11.92 3.02 -26.08
N PRO A 165 11.44 2.92 -27.34
CA PRO A 165 10.28 3.69 -27.79
C PRO A 165 9.02 3.42 -26.96
N GLU A 166 8.72 2.14 -26.69
CA GLU A 166 7.58 1.73 -25.84
C GLU A 166 7.65 2.37 -24.45
N ARG A 167 8.84 2.40 -23.85
CA ARG A 167 9.05 2.97 -22.51
C ARG A 167 8.96 4.48 -22.49
N LEU A 168 9.45 5.15 -23.53
CA LEU A 168 9.31 6.60 -23.67
C LEU A 168 7.82 6.97 -23.84
N ALA A 169 7.10 6.24 -24.69
CA ALA A 169 5.65 6.43 -24.86
C ALA A 169 4.89 6.22 -23.54
N ALA A 170 5.21 5.16 -22.79
CA ALA A 170 4.57 4.86 -21.51
C ALA A 170 4.90 5.88 -20.40
N ALA A 171 6.05 6.57 -20.49
CA ALA A 171 6.43 7.57 -19.50
C ALA A 171 5.70 8.91 -19.68
N GLY A 172 5.14 9.16 -20.86
CA GLY A 172 4.43 10.38 -21.19
C GLY A 172 5.35 11.61 -21.33
N PRO A 173 4.78 12.77 -21.73
CA PRO A 173 5.54 13.99 -21.93
C PRO A 173 6.14 14.50 -20.62
N ARG A 174 7.22 15.27 -20.74
CA ARG A 174 7.82 15.97 -19.60
C ARG A 174 6.79 16.92 -19.00
N PRO A 175 6.52 16.86 -17.68
CA PRO A 175 5.66 17.85 -17.05
C PRO A 175 6.25 19.24 -17.28
N ALA A 176 5.40 20.20 -17.64
CA ALA A 176 5.79 21.60 -17.71
C ALA A 176 6.38 22.02 -16.35
N ALA A 177 7.36 22.91 -16.38
CA ALA A 177 8.13 23.32 -15.20
C ALA A 177 7.29 23.93 -14.06
N ASP A 178 6.00 24.16 -14.30
CA ASP A 178 5.03 24.82 -13.42
C ASP A 178 4.41 23.89 -12.37
N VAL A 179 4.73 22.60 -12.40
CA VAL A 179 4.49 21.72 -11.24
C VAL A 179 5.73 21.75 -10.36
N GLU A 180 5.88 22.86 -9.61
CA GLU A 180 6.75 23.04 -8.45
C GLU A 180 7.81 21.94 -8.32
N ALA A 181 8.88 22.09 -9.11
CA ALA A 181 10.16 21.53 -8.75
C ALA A 181 10.56 22.22 -7.44
N ALA A 182 10.13 21.66 -6.31
CA ALA A 182 10.67 22.02 -5.01
C ALA A 182 12.20 22.03 -5.17
N PRO A 183 12.86 23.18 -4.95
CA PRO A 183 14.24 23.36 -5.36
C PRO A 183 15.12 22.43 -4.53
N LEU A 184 15.56 21.33 -5.13
CA LEU A 184 16.75 20.63 -4.66
C LEU A 184 17.93 21.51 -5.07
N GLY A 185 18.38 22.32 -4.10
CA GLY A 185 19.46 23.29 -4.23
C GLY A 185 20.69 22.71 -4.90
N LYS A 186 21.32 23.56 -5.71
CA LYS A 186 22.59 23.30 -6.40
C LYS A 186 23.70 22.92 -5.41
N GLY A 187 24.42 21.87 -5.76
CA GLY A 187 25.83 21.58 -5.46
C GLY A 187 26.42 22.03 -4.12
N ALA A 188 26.54 21.10 -3.18
CA ALA A 188 27.74 20.83 -2.37
C ALA A 188 27.39 19.67 -1.42
N GLY A 189 28.34 18.78 -1.16
CA GLY A 189 28.14 17.66 -0.24
C GLY A 189 27.61 18.12 1.12
N ALA A 190 26.44 17.65 1.51
CA ALA A 190 25.90 17.87 2.84
C ALA A 190 25.03 16.67 3.27
N CYS A 191 25.33 16.22 4.49
CA CYS A 191 24.66 15.17 5.22
C CYS A 191 23.15 15.46 5.35
N TRP A 192 22.33 14.41 5.29
CA TRP A 192 20.87 14.52 5.37
C TRP A 192 20.43 14.98 6.77
N THR A 193 19.79 16.15 6.88
CA THR A 193 18.95 16.53 8.03
C THR A 193 17.48 16.49 7.64
N VAL A 194 16.66 15.89 8.51
CA VAL A 194 15.22 15.71 8.35
C VAL A 194 14.52 17.07 8.48
N LYS A 195 13.75 17.46 7.47
CA LYS A 195 12.61 18.37 7.65
C LYS A 195 11.33 17.65 7.25
N ASP A 196 10.37 17.72 8.15
CA ASP A 196 9.07 17.07 8.08
C ASP A 196 8.08 17.91 7.28
N ASP A 197 7.97 17.64 5.98
CA ASP A 197 6.82 18.12 5.20
C ASP A 197 5.82 16.98 5.01
N ALA A 198 4.78 17.06 5.84
CA ALA A 198 3.62 16.19 5.83
C ALA A 198 2.72 16.51 4.63
N GLY A 199 2.23 15.45 3.97
CA GLY A 199 1.02 15.52 3.15
C GLY A 199 1.25 15.69 1.65
N GLN A 200 1.44 14.57 0.96
CA GLN A 200 0.53 14.05 -0.09
C GLN A 200 1.20 12.84 -0.79
N GLY A 201 0.45 11.75 -0.98
CA GLY A 201 0.91 10.56 -1.72
C GLY A 201 1.62 9.43 -0.94
N ARG A 202 1.70 9.48 0.39
CA ARG A 202 2.41 8.43 1.16
C ARG A 202 1.55 7.17 1.36
N SER A 203 2.07 6.03 0.89
CA SER A 203 1.55 4.68 1.20
C SER A 203 1.21 4.55 2.69
N SER A 204 0.13 3.84 3.04
CA SER A 204 -0.23 3.49 4.45
C SER A 204 0.95 2.95 5.29
N ARG A 205 1.99 2.39 4.64
CA ARG A 205 3.24 1.90 5.26
C ARG A 205 4.27 2.98 5.63
N MET A 206 3.99 4.24 5.34
CA MET A 206 4.86 5.41 5.59
C MET A 206 4.16 6.49 6.43
N ARG A 207 2.91 6.29 6.82
CA ARG A 207 2.24 7.15 7.81
C ARG A 207 2.74 6.76 9.18
N ASP A 208 2.97 7.73 10.06
CA ASP A 208 3.26 7.48 11.47
C ASP A 208 2.15 6.65 12.12
N ASP A 209 2.51 5.89 13.16
CA ASP A 209 1.54 5.10 13.88
C ASP A 209 0.63 6.08 14.60
N VAL A 210 -0.63 6.13 14.17
CA VAL A 210 -1.66 6.82 14.95
C VAL A 210 -1.65 6.13 16.32
N PRO A 211 -1.60 6.89 17.44
CA PRO A 211 -1.65 6.29 18.76
C PRO A 211 -2.80 5.31 18.82
N LYS A 212 -2.54 4.13 19.39
CA LYS A 212 -3.52 3.06 19.50
C LYS A 212 -4.77 3.67 20.12
N ALA A 213 -5.87 3.67 19.38
CA ALA A 213 -7.13 4.23 19.86
C ALA A 213 -7.41 3.65 21.26
N PRO A 214 -7.79 4.48 22.24
CA PRO A 214 -8.13 3.99 23.56
C PRO A 214 -9.16 2.87 23.40
N PRO A 215 -9.12 1.82 24.25
CA PRO A 215 -10.06 0.72 24.15
C PRO A 215 -11.46 1.31 24.19
N VAL A 216 -12.17 1.21 23.06
CA VAL A 216 -13.56 1.65 22.99
C VAL A 216 -14.32 0.74 23.95
N VAL A 217 -14.66 1.27 25.11
CA VAL A 217 -15.71 0.71 25.95
C VAL A 217 -16.97 0.80 25.10
N ARG A 218 -17.25 -0.27 24.36
CA ARG A 218 -18.50 -0.42 23.62
C ARG A 218 -19.60 -0.57 24.66
N ILE A 219 -20.10 0.56 25.16
CA ILE A 219 -21.52 0.63 25.51
C ILE A 219 -22.23 0.12 24.26
N LYS A 220 -23.01 -0.96 24.39
CA LYS A 220 -23.86 -1.50 23.32
C LYS A 220 -24.85 -0.39 22.90
N LYS A 221 -24.40 0.55 22.09
CA LYS A 221 -25.26 1.40 21.30
C LYS A 221 -25.64 0.56 20.09
N HIS A 222 -26.93 0.27 19.99
CA HIS A 222 -27.51 -0.53 18.92
C HIS A 222 -26.96 -0.04 17.57
N GLY A 223 -26.32 -0.96 16.84
CA GLY A 223 -25.46 -0.64 15.70
C GLY A 223 -26.19 0.10 14.57
N ARG A 224 -25.47 1.05 13.96
CA ARG A 224 -25.85 1.69 12.69
C ARG A 224 -25.87 0.67 11.55
N ARG A 225 -26.82 0.87 10.64
CA ARG A 225 -27.41 -0.10 9.71
C ARG A 225 -26.73 -0.13 8.34
N GLY A 226 -26.51 -1.35 7.84
CA GLY A 226 -26.58 -1.68 6.42
C GLY A 226 -27.60 -2.80 6.26
N ARG A 227 -28.44 -2.70 5.23
CA ARG A 227 -29.61 -3.54 4.87
C ARG A 227 -30.88 -3.27 5.71
N PRO A 228 -32.06 -3.11 5.07
CA PRO A 228 -33.35 -3.12 5.76
C PRO A 228 -33.48 -4.42 6.54
N LYS A 229 -33.72 -4.32 7.85
CA LYS A 229 -33.98 -5.49 8.69
C LYS A 229 -35.39 -5.99 8.40
N THR A 230 -35.49 -7.07 7.65
CA THR A 230 -36.67 -7.96 7.58
C THR A 230 -36.79 -8.81 8.85
N GLN A 231 -36.40 -8.27 10.01
CA GLN A 231 -36.50 -8.94 11.31
C GLN A 231 -37.76 -8.47 12.00
N ASP A 232 -38.48 -9.41 12.60
CA ASP A 232 -39.63 -9.16 13.46
C ASP A 232 -39.24 -8.19 14.58
N ALA A 233 -40.15 -7.25 14.89
CA ALA A 233 -39.90 -6.29 15.97
C ALA A 233 -39.98 -7.01 17.31
N GLY A 234 -38.96 -6.86 18.17
CA GLY A 234 -39.06 -7.32 19.56
C GLY A 234 -40.11 -6.52 20.32
N GLU A 235 -40.61 -7.03 21.45
CA GLU A 235 -41.75 -6.45 22.20
C GLU A 235 -41.57 -4.96 22.58
N ILE A 236 -40.34 -4.56 22.93
CA ILE A 236 -40.00 -3.17 23.26
C ILE A 236 -40.06 -2.29 22.00
N GLU A 237 -39.46 -2.76 20.90
CA GLU A 237 -39.49 -2.02 19.63
C GLU A 237 -40.91 -1.89 19.09
N LEU A 238 -41.74 -2.93 19.23
CA LEU A 238 -43.12 -2.90 18.80
C LEU A 238 -43.94 -1.86 19.57
N ARG A 239 -43.71 -1.73 20.89
CA ARG A 239 -44.36 -0.71 21.73
C ARG A 239 -44.04 0.70 21.23
N ASP A 240 -42.77 1.00 21.00
CA ASP A 240 -42.31 2.30 20.52
C ASP A 240 -42.89 2.62 19.12
N LEU A 241 -42.92 1.63 18.23
CA LEU A 241 -43.49 1.80 16.88
C LEU A 241 -45.01 2.01 16.91
N MET A 242 -45.73 1.39 17.86
CA MET A 242 -47.16 1.61 18.03
C MET A 242 -47.49 2.99 18.61
N GLU A 243 -46.62 3.55 19.45
CA GLU A 243 -46.75 4.93 19.94
C GLU A 243 -46.61 5.93 18.79
N ILE A 244 -45.58 5.77 17.96
CA ILE A 244 -45.36 6.60 16.75
C ILE A 244 -46.55 6.50 15.79
N TYR A 245 -47.13 5.30 15.63
CA TYR A 245 -48.34 5.12 14.83
C TYR A 245 -49.53 5.91 15.38
N ARG A 246 -49.74 5.91 16.71
CA ARG A 246 -50.84 6.65 17.36
C ARG A 246 -50.68 8.15 17.17
N GLU A 247 -49.47 8.66 17.36
CA GLU A 247 -49.14 10.08 17.20
C GLU A 247 -49.30 10.57 15.76
N ASN A 248 -48.98 9.72 14.79
CA ASN A 248 -48.94 10.08 13.36
C ASN A 248 -50.05 9.39 12.55
N ARG A 249 -51.14 9.01 13.21
CA ARG A 249 -52.20 8.14 12.66
C ARG A 249 -52.81 8.69 11.37
N ALA A 250 -53.04 10.01 11.30
CA ALA A 250 -53.65 10.65 10.12
C ALA A 250 -52.80 10.48 8.85
N VAL A 251 -51.47 10.45 8.99
CA VAL A 251 -50.52 10.34 7.86
C VAL A 251 -50.24 8.87 7.55
N LEU A 252 -50.08 8.03 8.58
CA LEU A 252 -49.68 6.64 8.41
C LEU A 252 -50.82 5.69 8.04
N SER A 253 -52.04 5.93 8.53
CA SER A 253 -53.18 5.03 8.27
C SER A 253 -53.42 4.73 6.77
N PRO A 254 -53.41 5.72 5.84
CA PRO A 254 -53.57 5.42 4.42
C PRO A 254 -52.36 4.68 3.84
N MET A 255 -51.13 5.03 4.24
CA MET A 255 -49.90 4.40 3.74
C MET A 255 -49.76 2.94 4.18
N LEU A 256 -50.12 2.63 5.43
CA LEU A 256 -50.08 1.26 5.96
C LEU A 256 -51.18 0.37 5.35
N GLY A 257 -52.27 0.97 4.88
CA GLY A 257 -53.34 0.27 4.15
C GLY A 257 -52.88 -0.22 2.77
N GLN A 258 -51.89 0.43 2.17
CA GLN A 258 -51.31 0.05 0.87
C GLN A 258 -50.18 -0.98 0.99
N CYS A 259 -49.68 -1.25 2.21
CA CYS A 259 -48.62 -2.22 2.45
C CYS A 259 -49.12 -3.66 2.32
N ALA A 260 -48.38 -4.51 1.61
CA ALA A 260 -48.73 -5.90 1.31
C ALA A 260 -48.60 -6.85 2.53
N GLY A 261 -47.88 -6.45 3.58
CA GLY A 261 -47.70 -7.28 4.76
C GLY A 261 -47.14 -6.56 5.99
N GLU A 262 -47.13 -7.26 7.12
CA GLU A 262 -46.71 -6.73 8.43
C GLU A 262 -45.25 -6.26 8.44
N ALA A 263 -44.36 -6.98 7.76
CA ALA A 263 -42.95 -6.60 7.65
C ALA A 263 -42.76 -5.25 6.94
N GLU A 264 -43.60 -4.94 5.95
CA GLU A 264 -43.58 -3.67 5.23
C GLU A 264 -44.16 -2.53 6.08
N ARG A 265 -45.25 -2.80 6.82
CA ARG A 265 -45.81 -1.87 7.79
C ARG A 265 -44.79 -1.48 8.86
N LEU A 266 -44.05 -2.46 9.39
CA LEU A 266 -42.96 -2.21 10.34
C LEU A 266 -41.80 -1.43 9.72
N ALA A 267 -41.49 -1.65 8.44
CA ALA A 267 -40.45 -0.90 7.74
C ALA A 267 -40.81 0.59 7.59
N VAL A 268 -42.07 0.90 7.27
CA VAL A 268 -42.60 2.27 7.17
C VAL A 268 -42.55 2.97 8.54
N LEU A 269 -42.98 2.29 9.61
CA LEU A 269 -42.93 2.84 10.97
C LEU A 269 -41.48 3.10 11.44
N ARG A 270 -40.56 2.19 11.13
CA ARG A 270 -39.12 2.36 11.43
C ARG A 270 -38.53 3.53 10.64
N ALA A 271 -38.90 3.71 9.38
CA ALA A 271 -38.43 4.83 8.56
C ALA A 271 -38.90 6.18 9.12
N LEU A 272 -40.15 6.29 9.57
CA LEU A 272 -40.65 7.51 10.20
C LEU A 272 -39.95 7.79 11.54
N ARG A 273 -39.80 6.77 12.40
CA ARG A 273 -39.06 6.89 13.66
C ARG A 273 -37.65 7.42 13.44
N ASP A 274 -36.94 6.81 12.49
CA ASP A 274 -35.55 7.15 12.22
C ASP A 274 -35.43 8.57 11.61
N PHE A 275 -36.43 9.02 10.84
CA PHE A 275 -36.53 10.41 10.37
C PHE A 275 -36.83 11.41 11.49
N GLN A 276 -37.74 11.08 12.42
CA GLN A 276 -38.07 11.94 13.57
C GLN A 276 -36.91 12.06 14.57
N ALA A 277 -36.11 11.01 14.73
CA ALA A 277 -34.95 11.01 15.62
C ALA A 277 -33.80 11.89 15.12
N ASP A 278 -33.59 12.00 13.80
CA ASP A 278 -32.58 12.88 13.21
C ASP A 278 -33.02 13.42 11.83
N PRO A 279 -33.77 14.55 11.79
CA PRO A 279 -34.32 15.09 10.55
C PRO A 279 -33.28 15.66 9.57
N GLN A 280 -32.07 15.95 10.05
CA GLN A 280 -30.99 16.55 9.26
C GLN A 280 -30.10 15.50 8.57
N GLU A 281 -30.21 14.24 8.96
CA GLU A 281 -29.47 13.14 8.33
C GLU A 281 -30.08 12.79 6.96
N SER A 282 -29.26 12.85 5.92
CA SER A 282 -29.69 12.66 4.53
C SER A 282 -30.26 11.26 4.24
N GLY A 283 -29.78 10.24 4.95
CA GLY A 283 -30.19 8.85 4.79
C GLY A 283 -31.64 8.58 5.23
N PRO A 284 -31.98 8.76 6.52
CA PRO A 284 -33.34 8.56 7.03
C PRO A 284 -34.38 9.43 6.30
N ARG A 285 -34.01 10.68 5.97
CA ARG A 285 -34.85 11.58 5.19
C ARG A 285 -35.13 11.05 3.78
N ALA A 286 -34.11 10.60 3.06
CA ALA A 286 -34.30 10.03 1.72
C ALA A 286 -35.16 8.76 1.76
N GLN A 287 -34.93 7.89 2.74
CA GLN A 287 -35.69 6.66 2.92
C GLN A 287 -37.17 6.93 3.26
N TRP A 288 -37.45 7.89 4.14
CA TRP A 288 -38.82 8.28 4.47
C TRP A 288 -39.53 8.90 3.25
N LEU A 289 -38.87 9.80 2.52
CA LEU A 289 -39.44 10.40 1.31
C LEU A 289 -39.73 9.37 0.22
N GLU A 290 -38.94 8.31 0.14
CA GLU A 290 -39.19 7.22 -0.81
C GLU A 290 -40.48 6.44 -0.45
N TYR A 291 -40.69 6.10 0.81
CA TYR A 291 -41.96 5.47 1.24
C TYR A 291 -43.15 6.40 1.06
N VAL A 292 -42.98 7.70 1.32
CA VAL A 292 -44.03 8.70 1.04
C VAL A 292 -44.34 8.74 -0.46
N ARG A 293 -43.36 8.66 -1.36
CA ARG A 293 -43.62 8.61 -2.81
C ARG A 293 -44.33 7.33 -3.24
N LEU A 294 -43.93 6.18 -2.69
CA LEU A 294 -44.45 4.87 -3.09
C LEU A 294 -45.85 4.59 -2.52
N LEU A 295 -46.15 5.07 -1.30
CA LEU A 295 -47.34 4.67 -0.54
C LEU A 295 -48.33 5.82 -0.28
N ARG A 296 -48.00 7.05 -0.69
CA ARG A 296 -48.91 8.22 -0.59
C ARG A 296 -49.56 8.56 -1.93
N VAL A 297 -49.57 7.62 -2.88
CA VAL A 297 -50.33 7.77 -4.12
C VAL A 297 -51.81 7.66 -3.75
N THR A 298 -52.47 8.82 -3.72
CA THR A 298 -53.87 9.00 -4.12
C THR A 298 -53.99 8.71 -5.60
#